data_AF-A0A8S7R8M9-F1
#
_entry.id   AF-A0A8S7R8M9-F1
#
_cell.length_a   1.000
_cell.length_b   1.000
_cell.length_c   1.000
_cell.angle_alpha   90.00
_cell.angle_beta   90.00
_cell.angle_gamma   90.00
#
_symmetry.space_group_name_H-M   'P 1'
#
loop_
_entity.id
_entity.type
_entity.pdbx_description
1 polymer ?
#
loop_
_entity_poly.entity_id
_entity_poly.type
_entity_poly.pdbx_seq_one_letter_code
_entity_poly.pdbx_strand_id
1 'polypeptide(L)'
;MANQLIPVFNGTIDNETALLCNARDLHAFLGVKKVFAAWITNRISEYEFIENQDYILLSNLGKQTSGRGGHNRKEYHLTLDTAKELAMVDDCVQY
;
A
#
# COMPACT_ATOMS: atom_id res chain seq x y z
N MET A 1 -20.62 8.30 14.90
CA MET A 1 -19.29 7.66 14.93
C MET A 1 -19.04 7.14 13.53
N ALA A 2 -18.10 7.73 12.78
CA ALA A 2 -17.83 7.29 11.43
C ALA A 2 -17.00 6.00 11.53
N ASN A 3 -17.58 4.88 11.11
CA ASN A 3 -16.82 3.67 10.85
C ASN A 3 -15.99 3.99 9.59
N GLN A 4 -14.76 4.50 9.77
CA GLN A 4 -13.88 4.76 8.64
C GLN A 4 -13.51 3.39 8.04
N LEU A 5 -14.12 3.09 6.90
CA LEU A 5 -13.85 1.88 6.14
C LEU A 5 -12.82 2.24 5.08
N ILE A 6 -11.74 1.45 5.00
CA ILE A 6 -10.78 1.57 3.91
C ILE A 6 -11.43 0.96 2.66
N PRO A 7 -11.46 1.68 1.52
CA PRO A 7 -11.98 1.12 0.28
C PRO A 7 -11.07 -0.01 -0.21
N VAL A 8 -11.68 -1.15 -0.54
CA VAL A 8 -11.02 -2.28 -1.18
C VAL A 8 -11.64 -2.51 -2.55
N PHE A 9 -10.85 -3.04 -3.47
CA PHE A 9 -11.28 -3.29 -4.84
C PHE A 9 -10.78 -4.65 -5.32
N ASN A 10 -11.47 -5.23 -6.30
CA ASN A 10 -11.01 -6.46 -6.93
C ASN A 10 -9.86 -6.15 -7.88
N GLY A 11 -8.73 -6.81 -7.69
CA GLY A 11 -7.63 -6.81 -8.64
C GLY A 11 -7.17 -8.23 -8.95
N THR A 12 -6.17 -8.34 -9.80
CA THR A 12 -5.61 -9.62 -10.19
C THR A 12 -4.15 -9.68 -9.72
N ILE A 13 -3.84 -10.65 -8.87
CA ILE A 13 -2.50 -10.97 -8.41
C ILE A 13 -2.22 -12.40 -8.85
N ASP A 14 -1.08 -12.63 -9.50
CA ASP A 14 -0.68 -13.95 -9.99
C ASP A 14 -1.77 -14.68 -10.82
N ASN A 15 -2.51 -13.94 -11.67
CA ASN A 15 -3.68 -14.41 -12.42
C ASN A 15 -4.89 -14.85 -11.59
N GLU A 16 -4.87 -14.69 -10.27
CA GLU A 16 -6.00 -14.92 -9.38
C GLU A 16 -6.71 -13.61 -9.02
N THR A 17 -8.04 -13.67 -8.90
CA THR A 17 -8.83 -12.51 -8.46
C THR A 17 -8.70 -12.38 -6.95
N ALA A 18 -8.08 -11.29 -6.50
CA ALA A 18 -7.87 -10.99 -5.09
C ALA A 18 -8.44 -9.61 -4.73
N LEU A 19 -8.85 -9.46 -3.47
CA LEU A 19 -9.20 -8.15 -2.95
C LEU A 19 -7.92 -7.40 -2.61
N LEU A 20 -7.80 -6.20 -3.15
CA LEU A 20 -6.68 -5.30 -2.97
C LEU A 20 -7.10 -4.06 -2.20
N CYS A 21 -6.14 -3.51 -1.49
CA CYS A 21 -6.26 -2.31 -0.70
C CYS A 21 -5.15 -1.32 -1.10
N ASN A 22 -5.47 -0.04 -1.16
CA ASN A 22 -4.44 0.98 -1.39
C ASN A 22 -3.64 1.20 -0.11
N ALA A 23 -2.33 0.93 -0.14
CA ALA A 23 -1.46 1.10 1.01
C ALA A 23 -1.43 2.54 1.53
N ARG A 24 -1.69 3.52 0.66
CA ARG A 24 -1.71 4.94 1.04
C ARG A 24 -2.95 5.29 1.85
N ASP A 25 -4.09 4.70 1.51
CA ASP A 25 -5.33 4.84 2.26
C ASP A 25 -5.21 4.13 3.61
N LEU A 26 -4.58 2.95 3.65
CA LEU A 26 -4.24 2.25 4.88
C LEU A 26 -3.33 3.09 5.79
N HIS A 27 -2.26 3.68 5.25
CA HIS A 27 -1.37 4.57 6.00
C HIS A 27 -2.09 5.78 6.58
N ALA A 28 -2.98 6.41 5.79
CA ALA A 28 -3.78 7.54 6.23
C ALA A 28 -4.81 7.14 7.30
N PHE A 29 -5.41 5.96 7.15
CA PHE A 29 -6.35 5.37 8.10
C PHE A 29 -5.70 5.08 9.46
N LEU A 30 -4.51 4.47 9.45
CA LEU A 30 -3.74 4.19 10.66
C LEU A 30 -3.15 5.46 11.30
N GLY A 31 -3.18 6.60 10.62
CA GLY A 31 -2.64 7.86 11.15
C GLY A 31 -1.13 7.83 11.43
N VAL A 32 -0.39 6.96 10.73
CA VAL A 32 1.04 6.75 10.97
C VAL A 32 1.80 8.06 10.73
N LYS A 33 2.58 8.50 11.73
CA LYS A 33 3.36 9.75 11.67
C LYS A 33 4.57 9.66 10.71
N LYS A 34 4.99 8.46 10.34
CA LYS A 34 6.11 8.22 9.42
C LYS A 34 5.71 8.64 8.00
N VAL A 35 6.70 8.93 7.17
CA VAL A 35 6.45 9.21 5.75
C VAL A 35 6.09 7.90 5.04
N PHE A 36 5.03 7.89 4.23
CA PHE A 36 4.52 6.71 3.53
C PHE A 36 5.61 5.84 2.88
N ALA A 37 6.54 6.45 2.14
CA ALA A 37 7.63 5.72 1.48
C ALA A 37 8.53 4.97 2.48
N ALA A 38 8.93 5.62 3.57
CA ALA A 38 9.73 4.98 4.61
C ALA A 38 8.93 3.90 5.36
N TRP A 39 7.65 4.15 5.61
CA TRP A 39 6.77 3.18 6.26
C TRP A 39 6.59 1.92 5.41
N ILE A 40 6.18 2.05 4.14
CA ILE A 40 5.93 0.90 3.28
C ILE A 40 7.22 0.12 2.99
N THR A 41 8.36 0.79 2.79
CA THR A 41 9.64 0.12 2.60
C THR A 41 10.08 -0.64 3.85
N ASN A 42 9.89 -0.06 5.04
CA ASN A 42 10.18 -0.79 6.29
C ASN A 42 9.28 -2.01 6.45
N ARG A 43 7.98 -1.89 6.17
CA ARG A 43 7.04 -3.01 6.28
C ARG A 43 7.35 -4.11 5.27
N ILE A 44 7.62 -3.77 4.01
CA ILE A 44 8.05 -4.74 3.00
C ILE A 44 9.35 -5.42 3.43
N SER A 45 10.30 -4.70 4.02
CA SER A 45 11.58 -5.27 4.47
C SER A 45 11.46 -6.12 5.73
N GLU A 46 10.55 -5.78 6.64
CA GLU A 46 10.36 -6.45 7.93
C GLU A 46 9.61 -7.77 7.77
N TYR A 47 8.61 -7.77 6.88
CA TYR A 47 7.81 -8.96 6.56
C TYR A 47 8.29 -9.70 5.31
N GLU A 48 9.34 -9.20 4.66
CA GLU A 48 9.89 -9.74 3.41
C GLU A 48 8.83 -9.95 2.32
N PHE A 49 7.89 -9.01 2.19
CA PHE A 49 6.78 -9.13 1.24
C PHE A 49 7.27 -9.26 -0.21
N ILE A 50 6.57 -10.08 -0.98
CA ILE A 50 6.92 -10.40 -2.36
C ILE A 50 6.01 -9.64 -3.33
N GLU A 51 6.63 -8.99 -4.33
CA GLU A 51 5.91 -8.30 -5.40
C GLU A 51 5.17 -9.32 -6.29
N ASN A 52 3.92 -9.01 -6.66
CA ASN A 52 2.97 -9.90 -7.36
C ASN A 52 2.50 -11.12 -6.57
N GLN A 53 2.69 -11.12 -5.25
CA GLN A 53 2.12 -12.11 -4.34
C GLN A 53 1.43 -11.41 -3.17
N ASP A 54 2.18 -10.59 -2.43
CA ASP A 54 1.70 -9.87 -1.25
C ASP A 54 1.26 -8.44 -1.59
N TYR A 55 1.95 -7.82 -2.54
CA TYR A 55 1.66 -6.48 -3.01
C TYR A 55 1.95 -6.30 -4.51
N ILE A 56 1.31 -5.32 -5.11
CA ILE A 56 1.59 -4.86 -6.48
C ILE A 56 2.15 -3.45 -6.41
N LEU A 57 3.29 -3.24 -7.07
CA LEU A 57 3.87 -1.93 -7.27
C LEU A 57 3.30 -1.30 -8.56
N LEU A 58 2.35 -0.38 -8.39
CA LEU A 58 1.93 0.51 -9.46
C LEU A 58 2.90 1.68 -9.57
N SER A 59 3.87 1.53 -10.45
CA SER A 59 4.67 2.66 -10.90
C SER A 59 3.87 3.42 -11.94
N ASN A 60 3.29 4.56 -11.55
CA ASN A 60 2.66 5.48 -12.48
C ASN A 60 3.78 6.16 -13.29
N LEU A 61 4.31 5.44 -14.28
CA LEU A 61 5.25 5.96 -15.26
C LEU A 61 4.46 6.83 -16.23
N GLY A 62 3.98 7.96 -15.73
CA GLY A 62 3.33 8.99 -16.52
C GLY A 62 4.29 9.42 -17.61
N LYS A 63 4.02 8.98 -18.83
CA LYS A 63 4.48 9.49 -20.13
C LYS A 63 5.46 10.66 -19.98
N GLN A 64 6.76 10.36 -20.06
CA GLN A 64 7.81 11.37 -20.18
C GLN A 64 7.59 12.15 -21.48
N THR A 65 6.78 13.20 -21.43
CA THR A 65 6.86 14.28 -22.42
C THR A 65 7.96 15.21 -21.95
N SER A 66 9.14 15.02 -22.55
CA SER A 66 10.20 16.01 -22.78
C SER A 66 10.11 17.29 -21.94
N GLY A 67 10.84 17.34 -20.82
CA GLY A 67 11.16 18.60 -20.12
C GLY A 67 10.66 18.67 -18.68
N ARG A 68 11.61 18.63 -17.73
CA ARG A 68 11.44 18.73 -16.27
C ARG A 68 10.74 17.53 -15.61
N GLY A 69 11.58 16.56 -15.22
CA GLY A 69 11.19 15.36 -14.46
C GLY A 69 10.50 15.70 -13.15
N GLY A 70 9.23 15.32 -13.04
CA GLY A 70 8.42 15.52 -11.86
C GLY A 70 7.73 14.21 -11.46
N HIS A 71 8.21 13.62 -10.38
CA HIS A 71 7.58 12.59 -9.56
C HIS A 71 7.15 11.28 -10.25
N ASN A 72 8.08 10.31 -10.29
CA ASN A 72 7.71 8.89 -10.31
C ASN A 72 6.96 8.57 -9.00
N ARG A 73 5.64 8.68 -9.01
CA ARG A 73 4.83 8.32 -7.85
C ARG A 73 4.65 6.80 -7.84
N LYS A 74 5.25 6.16 -6.84
CA LYS A 74 5.05 4.75 -6.55
C LYS A 74 3.79 4.57 -5.74
N GLU A 75 2.86 3.79 -6.25
CA GLU A 75 1.63 3.41 -5.57
C GLU A 75 1.70 1.91 -5.28
N TYR A 76 1.32 1.53 -4.06
CA TYR A 76 1.42 0.15 -3.58
C TYR A 76 0.01 -0.34 -3.30
N HIS A 77 -0.34 -1.46 -3.91
CA HIS A 77 -1.60 -2.15 -3.66
C HIS A 77 -1.32 -3.44 -2.92
N LEU A 78 -1.80 -3.52 -1.69
CA LEU A 78 -1.61 -4.67 -0.82
C LEU A 78 -2.78 -5.63 -0.99
N THR A 79 -2.55 -6.93 -0.84
CA THR A 79 -3.65 -7.88 -0.66
C THR A 79 -4.45 -7.54 0.60
N LEU A 80 -5.73 -7.94 0.62
CA LEU A 80 -6.57 -7.74 1.80
C LEU A 80 -5.97 -8.41 3.05
N ASP A 81 -5.34 -9.56 2.87
CA ASP A 81 -4.71 -10.32 3.95
C ASP A 81 -3.52 -9.55 4.56
N THR A 82 -2.57 -9.13 3.72
CA THR A 82 -1.41 -8.32 4.16
C THR A 82 -1.83 -6.98 4.75
N ALA A 83 -2.86 -6.35 4.20
CA ALA A 83 -3.39 -5.11 4.75
C ALA A 83 -4.01 -5.30 6.15
N LYS A 84 -4.65 -6.44 6.42
CA LYS A 84 -5.16 -6.77 7.76
C LYS A 84 -4.04 -7.00 8.75
N GLU A 85 -3.04 -7.79 8.37
CA GLU A 85 -1.88 -8.06 9.22
C GLU A 85 -1.17 -6.74 9.60
N LEU A 86 -0.94 -5.86 8.62
CA LEU A 86 -0.38 -4.54 8.87
C LEU A 86 -1.26 -3.68 9.78
N ALA A 87 -2.58 -3.68 9.56
CA ALA A 87 -3.49 -2.92 10.40
C ALA A 87 -3.44 -3.39 11.86
N MET A 88 -3.43 -4.71 12.11
CA MET A 88 -3.38 -5.25 13.46
C MET A 88 -2.06 -4.91 14.17
N VAL A 89 -0.95 -4.92 13.43
CA VAL A 89 0.37 -4.61 13.99
C VAL A 89 0.53 -3.12 14.28
N ASP A 90 0.20 -2.24 13.32
CA ASP A 90 0.39 -0.80 13.48
C ASP A 90 -0.65 -0.17 14.43
N ASP A 91 -1.88 -0.69 14.52
CA ASP A 91 -2.91 -0.22 15.45
C ASP A 91 -2.55 -0.54 16.91
N CYS A 92 -1.91 -1.69 17.16
CA CYS A 92 -1.45 -2.08 18.49
C CYS A 92 -0.30 -1.19 19.04
N VAL A 93 0.45 -0.52 18.17
CA VAL A 93 1.69 0.21 18.53
C VAL A 93 1.44 1.71 18.84
N GLN A 94 0.21 2.20 18.73
CA GLN A 94 -0.10 3.63 19.00
C GLN A 94 -0.38 3.98 20.48
N TYR A 95 -0.03 3.12 21.44
CA TYR A 95 -0.23 3.36 22.88
C TYR A 95 0.98 3.98 23.59
#